data_AF-A0A7C1DRT6-F1
#
_entry.id   AF-A0A7C1DRT6-F1
#
_cell.length_a   1.000
_cell.length_b   1.000
_cell.length_c   1.000
_cell.angle_alpha   90.00
_cell.angle_beta   90.00
_cell.angle_gamma   90.00
#
_symmetry.space_group_name_H-M   'P 1'
#
loop_
_entity.id
_entity.type
_entity.pdbx_description
1 polymer ?
#
loop_
_entity_poly.entity_id
_entity_poly.type
_entity_poly.pdbx_seq_one_letter_code
_entity_poly.pdbx_strand_id
1 'polypeptide(L)'
;AYTDLSRDYFGERSAKITNRRACVSMALANFFSFCLGGMPLCHGAGGLAAHYRFGARTAGSNLMIGLLFVALAILLGGNIISFFNLLPMSVLGVLLVFAGSQLSLTIMFLDGRKDYYVATLILGITLASNLAWGFIVGMFVAHLLRWEKLSV
;
A
#
# COMPACT_ATOMS: atom_id res chain seq x y z
N ALA A 1 -3.66 9.07 0.94
CA ALA A 1 -4.04 7.92 0.09
C ALA A 1 -5.30 7.20 0.58
N TYR A 2 -5.24 6.37 1.64
CA TYR A 2 -6.43 5.59 2.06
C TYR A 2 -7.63 6.45 2.49
N THR A 3 -7.39 7.45 3.33
CA THR A 3 -8.43 8.39 3.79
C THR A 3 -9.05 9.16 2.63
N ASP A 4 -8.23 9.62 1.69
CA ASP A 4 -8.67 10.40 0.52
C ASP A 4 -9.51 9.52 -0.42
N LEU A 5 -9.03 8.32 -0.74
CA LEU A 5 -9.74 7.37 -1.58
C LEU A 5 -11.08 6.92 -0.96
N SER A 6 -11.10 6.76 0.37
CA SER A 6 -12.33 6.44 1.09
C SER A 6 -13.36 7.58 0.97
N ARG A 7 -12.89 8.84 0.99
CA ARG A 7 -13.72 10.02 0.80
C ARG A 7 -14.30 10.07 -0.62
N ASP A 8 -13.49 9.76 -1.63
CA ASP A 8 -13.92 9.75 -3.04
C ASP A 8 -14.98 8.67 -3.32
N TYR A 9 -14.84 7.47 -2.74
CA TYR A 9 -15.73 6.34 -3.02
C TYR A 9 -16.97 6.26 -2.14
N PHE A 10 -16.89 6.71 -0.88
CA PHE A 10 -17.96 6.55 0.10
C PHE A 10 -18.56 7.88 0.61
N GLY A 11 -18.02 9.04 0.17
CA GLY A 11 -18.57 10.37 0.44
C GLY A 11 -18.79 10.63 1.93
N GLU A 12 -20.01 11.04 2.30
CA GLU A 12 -20.41 11.33 3.68
C GLU A 12 -20.20 10.15 4.65
N ARG A 13 -20.29 8.90 4.18
CA ARG A 13 -20.05 7.72 5.04
C ARG A 13 -18.58 7.63 5.48
N SER A 14 -17.67 8.20 4.71
CA SER A 14 -16.23 8.28 5.03
C SER A 14 -15.89 9.40 6.01
N ALA A 15 -16.84 10.26 6.41
CA ALA A 15 -16.57 11.36 7.36
C ALA A 15 -16.04 10.86 8.71
N LYS A 16 -16.30 9.59 9.05
CA LYS A 16 -15.79 8.95 10.28
C LYS A 16 -14.31 8.55 10.16
N ILE A 17 -13.76 8.46 8.96
CA ILE A 17 -12.39 8.03 8.69
C ILE A 17 -11.50 9.28 8.66
N THR A 18 -10.76 9.50 9.74
CA THR A 18 -9.76 10.57 9.83
C THR A 18 -8.37 9.97 9.83
N ASN A 19 -7.35 10.75 9.43
CA ASN A 19 -5.96 10.29 9.42
C ASN A 19 -5.49 9.77 10.79
N ARG A 20 -5.95 10.41 11.88
CA ARG A 20 -5.66 9.95 13.25
C ARG A 20 -6.30 8.58 13.54
N ARG A 21 -7.57 8.39 13.17
CA ARG A 21 -8.26 7.11 13.37
C ARG A 21 -7.67 6.00 12.51
N ALA A 22 -7.29 6.29 11.27
CA ALA A 22 -6.60 5.35 10.39
C ALA A 22 -5.21 4.97 10.94
N CYS A 23 -4.48 5.91 11.53
CA CYS A 23 -3.21 5.61 12.19
C CYS A 23 -3.40 4.71 13.43
N VAL A 24 -4.38 5.01 14.27
CA VAL A 24 -4.67 4.20 15.46
C VAL A 24 -5.15 2.80 15.09
N SER A 25 -6.03 2.64 14.10
CA SER A 25 -6.47 1.32 13.66
C SER A 25 -5.32 0.49 13.09
N MET A 26 -4.41 1.13 12.36
CA MET A 26 -3.20 0.52 11.82
C MET A 26 -2.24 0.06 12.93
N ALA A 27 -2.04 0.88 13.96
CA ALA A 27 -1.22 0.54 15.11
C ALA A 27 -1.79 -0.68 15.85
N LEU A 28 -3.09 -0.70 16.10
CA LEU A 28 -3.77 -1.83 16.72
C LEU A 28 -3.66 -3.10 15.87
N ALA A 29 -3.93 -3.00 14.55
CA ALA A 29 -3.84 -4.15 13.65
C ALA A 29 -2.41 -4.73 13.58
N ASN A 30 -1.39 -3.88 13.53
CA ASN A 30 0.01 -4.34 13.55
C ASN A 30 0.42 -4.92 14.91
N PHE A 31 -0.09 -4.37 16.02
CA PHE A 31 0.14 -4.93 17.35
C PHE A 31 -0.43 -6.36 17.47
N PHE A 32 -1.66 -6.58 17.02
CA PHE A 32 -2.25 -7.92 16.98
C PHE A 32 -1.53 -8.84 16.00
N SER A 33 -1.11 -8.34 14.83
CA SER A 33 -0.31 -9.11 13.87
C SER A 33 0.99 -9.59 14.51
N PHE A 34 1.71 -8.71 15.21
CA PHE A 34 2.95 -9.03 15.91
C PHE A 34 2.75 -10.13 16.96
N CYS A 35 1.70 -10.04 17.79
CA CYS A 35 1.39 -11.05 18.81
C CYS A 35 1.14 -12.45 18.21
N LEU A 36 0.69 -12.51 16.96
CA LEU A 36 0.40 -13.76 16.23
C LEU A 36 1.56 -14.19 15.31
N GLY A 37 2.71 -13.49 15.34
CA GLY A 37 3.85 -13.76 14.45
C GLY A 37 3.63 -13.36 12.99
N GLY A 38 2.66 -12.47 12.73
CA GLY A 38 2.31 -11.98 11.40
C GLY A 38 3.25 -10.89 10.88
N MET A 39 3.20 -10.67 9.56
CA MET A 39 3.93 -9.60 8.88
C MET A 39 3.27 -8.22 9.11
N PRO A 40 4.03 -7.11 8.95
CA PRO A 40 3.47 -5.77 9.04
C PRO A 40 2.39 -5.53 7.99
N LEU A 41 1.29 -4.91 8.41
CA LEU A 41 0.08 -4.71 7.62
C LEU A 41 -0.12 -3.24 7.29
N CYS A 42 -0.84 -2.99 6.18
CA CYS A 42 -1.34 -1.67 5.83
C CYS A 42 -2.80 -1.65 5.41
N HIS A 43 -3.39 -0.44 5.28
CA HIS A 43 -4.78 -0.30 4.88
C HIS A 43 -5.06 -0.68 3.41
N GLY A 44 -4.03 -0.78 2.57
CA GLY A 44 -4.17 -1.27 1.20
C GLY A 44 -5.16 -0.47 0.34
N ALA A 45 -4.86 0.80 0.03
CA ALA A 45 -5.74 1.64 -0.78
C ALA A 45 -6.07 1.03 -2.16
N GLY A 46 -5.11 0.37 -2.82
CA GLY A 46 -5.34 -0.33 -4.09
C GLY A 46 -6.31 -1.51 -3.96
N GLY A 47 -6.22 -2.27 -2.86
CA GLY A 47 -7.17 -3.35 -2.57
C GLY A 47 -8.59 -2.82 -2.34
N LEU A 48 -8.72 -1.72 -1.59
CA LEU A 48 -10.00 -1.03 -1.41
C LEU A 48 -10.59 -0.60 -2.76
N ALA A 49 -9.78 -0.01 -3.65
CA ALA A 49 -10.21 0.38 -5.00
C ALA A 49 -10.68 -0.83 -5.83
N ALA A 50 -9.93 -1.93 -5.79
CA ALA A 50 -10.30 -3.15 -6.50
C ALA A 50 -11.63 -3.71 -5.99
N HIS A 51 -11.79 -3.88 -4.68
CA HIS A 51 -13.05 -4.36 -4.10
C HIS A 51 -14.23 -3.44 -4.44
N TYR A 52 -14.02 -2.12 -4.38
CA TYR A 52 -15.04 -1.17 -4.80
C TYR A 52 -15.39 -1.31 -6.29
N ARG A 53 -14.41 -1.51 -7.17
CA ARG A 53 -14.63 -1.71 -8.60
C ARG A 53 -15.39 -3.01 -8.90
N PHE A 54 -15.15 -4.06 -8.12
CA PHE A 54 -15.89 -5.33 -8.16
C PHE A 54 -17.25 -5.29 -7.44
N GLY A 55 -17.72 -4.11 -7.01
CA GLY A 55 -19.07 -3.92 -6.46
C GLY A 55 -19.18 -4.01 -4.94
N ALA A 56 -18.08 -4.21 -4.20
CA ALA A 56 -18.12 -4.16 -2.75
C ALA A 56 -18.44 -2.74 -2.26
N ARG A 57 -19.36 -2.61 -1.31
CA ARG A 57 -19.77 -1.32 -0.70
C ARG A 57 -19.70 -1.32 0.83
N THR A 58 -19.27 -2.42 1.43
CA THR A 58 -19.17 -2.60 2.87
C THR A 58 -17.90 -3.38 3.21
N ALA A 59 -17.52 -3.36 4.49
CA ALA A 59 -16.40 -4.14 5.01
C ALA A 59 -16.62 -5.66 4.95
N GLY A 60 -17.83 -6.11 4.57
CA GLY A 60 -18.17 -7.53 4.46
C GLY A 60 -17.27 -8.29 3.48
N SER A 61 -16.81 -7.65 2.39
CA SER A 61 -15.90 -8.29 1.43
C SER A 61 -14.56 -8.65 2.09
N ASN A 62 -13.96 -7.72 2.84
CA ASN A 62 -12.73 -7.98 3.57
C ASN A 62 -12.93 -9.07 4.65
N LEU A 63 -14.06 -9.05 5.35
CA LEU A 63 -14.37 -10.04 6.37
C LEU A 63 -14.55 -11.44 5.77
N MET A 64 -15.25 -11.57 4.63
CA MET A 64 -15.41 -12.85 3.93
C MET A 64 -14.06 -13.42 3.47
N ILE A 65 -13.20 -12.60 2.88
CA ILE A 65 -11.87 -13.04 2.42
C ILE A 65 -11.01 -13.47 3.62
N GLY A 66 -11.01 -12.69 4.71
CA GLY A 66 -10.29 -13.06 5.93
C GLY A 66 -10.80 -14.37 6.53
N LEU A 67 -12.12 -14.54 6.63
CA LEU A 67 -12.74 -15.76 7.14
C LEU A 67 -12.40 -16.97 6.26
N LEU A 68 -12.40 -16.81 4.94
CA LEU A 68 -12.01 -17.86 4.00
C LEU A 68 -10.55 -18.29 4.22
N PHE A 69 -9.62 -17.34 4.40
CA PHE A 69 -8.22 -17.67 4.68
C PHE A 69 -8.04 -18.34 6.04
N VAL A 70 -8.77 -17.91 7.07
CA VAL A 70 -8.75 -18.58 8.38
C VAL A 70 -9.30 -20.00 8.27
N ALA A 71 -10.41 -20.20 7.57
CA ALA A 71 -10.99 -21.53 7.34
C ALA A 71 -10.02 -22.43 6.58
N LEU A 72 -9.39 -21.94 5.52
CA LEU A 72 -8.36 -22.68 4.78
C LEU A 72 -7.17 -23.04 5.65
N ALA A 73 -6.69 -22.11 6.50
CA ALA A 73 -5.58 -22.37 7.41
C ALA A 73 -5.92 -23.46 8.44
N ILE A 74 -7.15 -23.46 8.98
CA ILE A 74 -7.60 -24.48 9.94
C ILE A 74 -7.81 -25.84 9.27
N LEU A 75 -8.40 -25.87 8.07
CA LEU A 75 -8.73 -27.12 7.37
C LEU A 75 -7.51 -27.80 6.74
N LEU A 76 -6.60 -27.03 6.13
CA LEU A 76 -5.42 -27.58 5.45
C LEU A 76 -4.20 -27.65 6.39
N GLY A 77 -4.16 -26.87 7.46
CA GLY A 77 -3.02 -26.80 8.38
C GLY A 77 -1.71 -26.50 7.64
N GLY A 78 -0.70 -27.35 7.85
CA GLY A 78 0.61 -27.23 7.19
C GLY A 78 0.60 -27.45 5.67
N ASN A 79 -0.44 -28.08 5.12
CA ASN A 79 -0.54 -28.34 3.67
C ASN A 79 -0.98 -27.11 2.86
N ILE A 80 -1.30 -25.99 3.51
CA ILE A 80 -1.70 -24.77 2.82
C ILE A 80 -0.58 -24.23 1.90
N ILE A 81 0.68 -24.43 2.28
CA ILE A 81 1.85 -24.03 1.49
C ILE A 81 1.89 -24.85 0.18
N SER A 82 1.61 -26.15 0.26
CA SER A 82 1.52 -27.02 -0.92
C SER A 82 0.38 -26.61 -1.85
N PHE A 83 -0.74 -26.16 -1.31
CA PHE A 83 -1.85 -25.63 -2.10
C PHE A 83 -1.46 -24.33 -2.84
N PHE A 84 -0.79 -23.40 -2.16
CA PHE A 84 -0.32 -22.16 -2.80
C PHE A 84 0.82 -22.40 -3.80
N ASN A 85 1.65 -23.44 -3.62
CA ASN A 85 2.66 -23.86 -4.60
C ASN A 85 2.08 -24.37 -5.92
N LEU A 86 0.77 -24.65 -5.99
CA LEU A 86 0.07 -24.92 -7.25
C LEU A 86 -0.05 -23.66 -8.12
N LEU A 87 0.06 -22.47 -7.53
CA LEU A 87 0.05 -21.22 -8.29
C LEU A 87 1.38 -21.05 -9.02
N PRO A 88 1.36 -20.90 -10.37
CA PRO A 88 2.59 -20.76 -11.13
C PRO A 88 3.31 -19.45 -10.76
N MET A 89 4.60 -19.54 -10.47
CA MET A 89 5.44 -18.36 -10.19
C MET A 89 5.44 -17.35 -11.35
N SER A 90 5.21 -17.82 -12.58
CA SER A 90 5.06 -16.97 -13.77
C SER A 90 3.87 -16.00 -13.66
N VAL A 91 2.73 -16.46 -13.14
CA VAL A 91 1.54 -15.62 -12.96
C VAL A 91 1.81 -14.55 -11.91
N LEU A 92 2.43 -14.93 -10.79
CA LEU A 92 2.80 -13.99 -9.73
C LEU A 92 3.78 -12.91 -10.26
N GLY A 93 4.78 -13.30 -11.04
CA GLY A 93 5.73 -12.38 -11.67
C GLY A 93 5.05 -11.37 -12.60
N VAL A 94 4.15 -11.84 -13.48
CA VAL A 94 3.39 -10.96 -14.38
C VAL A 94 2.50 -9.99 -13.60
N LEU A 95 1.84 -10.45 -12.53
CA LEU A 95 1.04 -9.59 -11.66
C LEU A 95 1.89 -8.53 -10.95
N LEU A 96 3.10 -8.89 -10.51
CA LEU A 96 4.05 -7.95 -9.90
C LEU A 96 4.51 -6.88 -10.90
N VAL A 97 4.88 -7.28 -12.12
CA VAL A 97 5.26 -6.32 -13.18
C VAL A 97 4.09 -5.40 -13.52
N PHE A 98 2.89 -5.95 -13.65
CA PHE A 98 1.68 -5.16 -13.90
C PHE A 98 1.41 -4.15 -12.77
N ALA A 99 1.41 -4.59 -11.51
CA ALA A 99 1.20 -3.72 -10.36
C ALA A 99 2.29 -2.64 -10.24
N GLY A 100 3.56 -3.02 -10.46
CA GLY A 100 4.69 -2.09 -10.49
C GLY A 100 4.56 -1.05 -11.60
N SER A 101 4.15 -1.47 -12.81
CA SER A 101 3.92 -0.56 -13.93
C SER A 101 2.78 0.42 -13.64
N GLN A 102 1.66 -0.04 -13.08
CA GLN A 102 0.57 0.85 -12.67
C GLN A 102 1.03 1.85 -11.60
N LEU A 103 1.83 1.41 -10.62
CA LEU A 103 2.33 2.32 -9.59
C LEU A 103 3.29 3.36 -10.18
N SER A 104 4.09 2.97 -11.18
CA SER A 104 5.03 3.89 -11.86
C SER A 104 4.33 5.03 -12.61
N LEU A 105 3.10 4.82 -13.10
CA LEU A 105 2.29 5.85 -13.76
C LEU A 105 1.97 7.03 -12.84
N THR A 106 2.11 6.86 -11.51
CA THR A 106 1.97 7.96 -10.55
C THR A 106 2.96 9.09 -10.82
N ILE A 107 4.05 8.83 -11.56
CA ILE A 107 5.01 9.86 -11.97
C ILE A 107 4.38 10.97 -12.82
N MET A 108 3.28 10.68 -13.52
CA MET A 108 2.57 11.66 -14.35
C MET A 108 1.82 12.72 -13.53
N PHE A 109 1.66 12.53 -12.22
CA PHE A 109 1.06 13.51 -11.33
C PHE A 109 2.07 14.51 -10.74
N LEU A 110 3.35 14.48 -11.17
CA LEU A 110 4.34 15.46 -10.76
C LEU A 110 4.34 16.67 -11.71
N ASP A 111 4.17 17.86 -11.15
CA ASP A 111 4.06 19.10 -11.93
C ASP A 111 5.41 19.84 -12.07
N GLY A 112 6.32 19.71 -11.10
CA GLY A 112 7.55 20.51 -11.03
C GLY A 112 8.84 19.75 -11.34
N ARG A 113 9.81 20.41 -12.03
CA ARG A 113 11.17 19.85 -12.25
C ARG A 113 11.86 19.40 -10.95
N LYS A 114 11.62 20.13 -9.86
CA LYS A 114 12.13 19.79 -8.51
C LYS A 114 11.55 18.46 -8.01
N ASP A 115 10.26 18.21 -8.27
CA ASP A 115 9.60 16.98 -7.83
C ASP A 115 10.11 15.78 -8.63
N TYR A 116 10.31 15.92 -9.95
CA TYR A 116 10.91 14.87 -10.79
C TYR A 116 12.34 14.53 -10.34
N TYR A 117 13.12 15.53 -9.96
CA TYR A 117 14.46 15.32 -9.41
C TYR A 117 14.41 14.52 -8.11
N VAL A 118 13.54 14.90 -7.17
CA VAL A 118 13.34 14.17 -5.90
C VAL A 118 12.89 12.73 -6.16
N ALA A 119 11.91 12.52 -7.04
CA ALA A 119 11.41 11.18 -7.35
C ALA A 119 12.51 10.28 -7.98
N THR A 120 13.28 10.81 -8.92
CA THR A 120 14.40 10.08 -9.56
C THR A 120 15.52 9.79 -8.56
N LEU A 121 15.81 10.72 -7.66
CA LEU A 121 16.78 10.53 -6.58
C LEU A 121 16.35 9.44 -5.61
N ILE A 122 15.07 9.43 -5.18
CA ILE A 122 14.52 8.36 -4.34
C ILE A 122 14.63 7.00 -5.05
N LEU A 123 14.29 6.95 -6.35
CA LEU A 123 14.41 5.73 -7.15
C LEU A 123 15.86 5.22 -7.20
N GLY A 124 16.82 6.10 -7.50
CA GLY A 124 18.24 5.74 -7.58
C GLY A 124 18.79 5.20 -6.25
N ILE A 125 18.48 5.86 -5.13
CA ILE A 125 18.91 5.41 -3.80
C ILE A 125 18.23 4.09 -3.42
N THR A 126 16.95 3.93 -3.75
CA THR A 126 16.20 2.69 -3.45
C THR A 126 16.78 1.49 -4.20
N LEU A 127 17.20 1.67 -5.47
CA LEU A 127 17.82 0.61 -6.27
C LEU A 127 19.24 0.27 -5.81
N ALA A 128 20.00 1.26 -5.35
CA ALA A 128 21.39 1.06 -4.91
C ALA A 128 21.51 0.59 -3.45
N SER A 129 20.54 0.92 -2.60
CA SER A 129 20.58 0.67 -1.16
C SER A 129 19.27 0.06 -0.66
N ASN A 130 18.44 0.85 0.04
CA ASN A 130 17.18 0.40 0.59
C ASN A 130 16.11 1.50 0.54
N LEU A 131 14.86 1.06 0.69
CA LEU A 131 13.68 1.94 0.70
C LEU A 131 13.74 2.99 1.83
N ALA A 132 14.34 2.65 2.97
CA ALA A 132 14.42 3.54 4.13
C ALA A 132 15.31 4.76 3.85
N TRP A 133 16.51 4.55 3.30
CA TRP A 133 17.42 5.62 2.90
C TRP A 133 16.84 6.46 1.76
N GLY A 134 16.20 5.82 0.77
CA GLY A 134 15.49 6.53 -0.29
C GLY A 134 14.46 7.50 0.28
N PHE A 135 13.64 7.04 1.24
CA PHE A 135 12.64 7.86 1.89
C PHE A 135 13.24 9.00 2.74
N ILE A 136 14.24 8.73 3.58
CA ILE A 136 14.85 9.74 4.46
C ILE A 136 15.53 10.84 3.63
N VAL A 137 16.37 10.46 2.68
CA VAL A 137 17.08 11.43 1.84
C VAL A 137 16.10 12.19 0.95
N GLY A 138 15.12 11.50 0.37
CA GLY A 138 14.06 12.11 -0.42
C GLY A 138 13.28 13.18 0.35
N MET A 139 12.89 12.89 1.59
CA MET A 139 12.20 13.84 2.46
C MET A 139 13.05 15.09 2.75
N PHE A 140 14.32 14.89 3.07
CA PHE A 140 15.24 15.99 3.36
C PHE A 140 15.45 16.90 2.14
N VAL A 141 15.73 16.31 0.98
CA VAL A 141 15.93 17.03 -0.29
C VAL A 141 14.65 17.73 -0.73
N ALA A 142 13.48 17.08 -0.60
CA ALA A 142 12.20 17.69 -0.89
C ALA A 142 11.96 18.94 -0.04
N HIS A 143 12.27 18.89 1.26
CA HIS A 143 12.10 20.04 2.14
C HIS A 143 13.07 21.18 1.78
N LEU A 144 14.32 20.85 1.47
CA LEU A 144 15.36 21.82 1.11
C LEU A 144 15.06 22.53 -0.23
N LEU A 145 14.53 21.81 -1.22
CA LEU A 145 14.18 22.37 -2.53
C LEU A 145 12.89 23.23 -2.51
N ARG A 146 12.03 23.03 -1.51
CA ARG A 146 10.84 23.88 -1.27
C ARG A 146 11.19 25.19 -0.56
N TRP A 147 12.40 25.35 -0.02
CA TRP A 147 12.81 26.61 0.56
C TRP A 147 13.06 27.65 -0.55
N GLU A 148 12.33 28.77 -0.49
CA GLU A 148 12.32 29.83 -1.53
C GLU A 148 13.71 30.41 -1.85
N LYS A 149 14.71 30.29 -0.97
CA LYS A 149 16.07 30.76 -1.22
C LYS A 149 16.87 29.96 -2.27
N LEU A 150 16.32 28.84 -2.75
CA LEU A 150 16.91 27.99 -3.79
C LEU A 150 16.01 27.91 -5.04
N SER A 151 15.32 29.00 -5.37
CA SER A 151 14.61 29.14 -6.65
C SER A 151 15.62 29.30 -7.79
N VAL A 152 16.04 28.16 -8.36
CA VAL A 152 16.58 28.10 -9.72
C VAL A 152 15.44 27.77 -10.68
#